data_AF-E2CV73-F1
#
_entry.id   AF-E2CV73-F1
#
_cell.length_a   1.000
_cell.length_b   1.000
_cell.length_c   1.000
_cell.angle_alpha   90.00
_cell.angle_beta   90.00
_cell.angle_gamma   90.00
#
_symmetry.space_group_name_H-M   'P 1'
#
loop_
_entity.id
_entity.type
_entity.pdbx_description
1 polymer ?
#
loop_
_entity_poly.entity_id
_entity_poly.type
_entity_poly.pdbx_seq_one_letter_code
_entity_poly.pdbx_strand_id
1 'polypeptide(L)'
;AEEEMLRTEAVDVTIPTSRTQAGARHPLDVLIDEVCDFFTSMGWSIAEGPEVEHEWFDFDALNFDADHPARQMQDTFYIDGASVGAAEGQPANLVLRTHTSPVQARVMLEQQPPLYVACPGKVFRSDELDATHTPVFHQVEGLAVDKGLTMAHLKGVLDHFAKAMFGPEART
;
A
#
# COMPACT_ATOMS: atom_id res chain seq x y z
N ALA A 1 -37.75 -2.01 -55.21
CA ALA A 1 -38.13 -2.97 -54.16
C ALA A 1 -36.91 -3.32 -53.29
N GLU A 2 -35.95 -4.10 -53.78
CA GLU A 2 -34.76 -4.51 -52.99
C GLU A 2 -33.80 -3.35 -52.68
N GLU A 3 -33.48 -2.53 -53.68
CA GLU A 3 -32.63 -1.33 -53.50
C GLU A 3 -33.26 -0.30 -52.53
N GLU A 4 -34.58 -0.19 -52.56
CA GLU A 4 -35.36 0.70 -51.68
C GLU A 4 -35.38 0.17 -50.24
N MET A 5 -35.53 -1.15 -50.08
CA MET A 5 -35.46 -1.85 -48.80
C MET A 5 -34.08 -1.69 -48.14
N LEU A 6 -32.99 -1.86 -48.91
CA LEU A 6 -31.61 -1.65 -48.42
C LEU A 6 -31.35 -0.20 -47.97
N ARG A 7 -31.95 0.79 -48.63
CA ARG A 7 -31.85 2.19 -48.20
C ARG A 7 -32.64 2.48 -46.93
N THR A 8 -33.80 1.85 -46.73
CA THR A 8 -34.61 2.02 -45.51
C THR A 8 -34.06 1.30 -44.29
N GLU A 9 -33.29 0.22 -44.49
CA GLU A 9 -32.64 -0.54 -43.42
C GLU A 9 -31.23 -0.04 -43.09
N ALA A 10 -30.72 0.98 -43.79
CA ALA A 10 -29.43 1.58 -43.49
C ALA A 10 -29.47 2.23 -42.09
N VAL A 11 -28.62 1.74 -41.19
CA VAL A 11 -28.45 2.28 -39.84
C VAL A 11 -27.09 2.96 -39.72
N ASP A 12 -27.06 4.11 -39.05
CA ASP A 12 -25.82 4.77 -38.68
C ASP A 12 -25.17 4.05 -37.49
N VAL A 13 -24.12 3.28 -37.79
CA VAL A 13 -23.35 2.50 -36.81
C VAL A 13 -22.42 3.35 -35.93
N THR A 14 -22.34 4.67 -36.17
CA THR A 14 -21.53 5.60 -35.37
C THR A 14 -22.30 6.21 -34.20
N ILE A 15 -23.61 5.99 -34.12
CA ILE A 15 -24.45 6.50 -33.04
C ILE A 15 -23.99 5.87 -31.70
N PRO A 16 -23.84 6.67 -30.63
CA PRO A 16 -23.57 6.15 -29.30
C PRO A 16 -24.63 5.12 -28.88
N THR A 17 -24.22 3.88 -28.67
CA THR A 17 -25.12 2.77 -28.30
C THR A 17 -25.06 2.41 -26.82
N SER A 18 -24.14 3.00 -26.04
CA SER A 18 -23.95 2.63 -24.64
C SER A 18 -25.20 2.98 -23.82
N ARG A 19 -25.85 1.95 -23.28
CA ARG A 19 -27.03 2.08 -22.40
C ARG A 19 -26.66 1.99 -20.91
N THR A 20 -25.39 1.74 -20.63
CA THR A 20 -24.83 1.65 -19.28
C THR A 20 -23.66 2.61 -19.14
N GLN A 21 -23.46 3.11 -17.92
CA GLN A 21 -22.31 3.91 -17.57
C GLN A 21 -21.17 2.98 -17.13
N ALA A 22 -19.98 3.16 -17.69
CA ALA A 22 -18.79 2.48 -17.20
C ALA A 22 -18.39 3.04 -15.83
N GLY A 23 -18.02 2.16 -14.90
CA GLY A 23 -17.35 2.56 -13.66
C GLY A 23 -15.85 2.78 -13.89
N ALA A 24 -15.16 3.20 -12.83
CA ALA A 24 -13.70 3.28 -12.80
C ALA A 24 -13.20 2.80 -11.44
N ARG A 25 -12.04 2.13 -11.43
CA ARG A 25 -11.32 1.84 -10.20
C ARG A 25 -10.68 3.12 -9.66
N HIS A 26 -10.44 3.20 -8.36
CA HIS A 26 -9.71 4.32 -7.80
C HIS A 26 -8.26 4.30 -8.33
N PRO A 27 -7.67 5.42 -8.76
CA PRO A 27 -6.32 5.44 -9.31
C PRO A 27 -5.26 4.88 -8.36
N LEU A 28 -5.44 5.07 -7.03
CA LEU A 28 -4.53 4.48 -6.04
C LEU A 28 -4.61 2.95 -6.02
N ASP A 29 -5.79 2.36 -6.17
CA ASP A 29 -5.93 0.90 -6.20
C ASP A 29 -5.27 0.32 -7.45
N VAL A 30 -5.40 1.00 -8.59
CA VAL A 30 -4.71 0.61 -9.83
C VAL A 30 -3.20 0.67 -9.64
N LEU A 31 -2.69 1.76 -9.06
CA LEU A 31 -1.26 1.91 -8.81
C LEU A 31 -0.72 0.88 -7.81
N ILE A 32 -1.46 0.60 -6.73
CA ILE A 32 -1.09 -0.43 -5.75
C ILE A 32 -1.02 -1.80 -6.42
N ASP A 33 -2.01 -2.15 -7.24
CA ASP A 33 -2.00 -3.40 -8.01
C ASP A 33 -0.80 -3.49 -8.94
N GLU A 34 -0.47 -2.43 -9.69
CA GLU A 34 0.70 -2.41 -10.58
C GLU A 34 2.02 -2.65 -9.81
N VAL A 35 2.16 -2.05 -8.62
CA VAL A 35 3.32 -2.26 -7.75
C VAL A 35 3.34 -3.69 -7.21
N CYS A 36 2.19 -4.24 -6.80
CA CYS A 36 2.08 -5.61 -6.31
C CYS A 36 2.39 -6.64 -7.40
N ASP A 37 1.91 -6.41 -8.62
CA ASP A 37 2.19 -7.24 -9.79
C ASP A 37 3.69 -7.25 -10.11
N PHE A 38 4.37 -6.09 -10.00
CA PHE A 38 5.83 -6.02 -10.14
C PHE A 38 6.54 -6.94 -9.14
N PHE A 39 6.24 -6.85 -7.85
CA PHE A 39 6.86 -7.69 -6.82
C PHE A 39 6.53 -9.18 -7.01
N THR A 40 5.27 -9.49 -7.29
CA THR A 40 4.81 -10.86 -7.54
C THR A 40 5.50 -11.47 -8.77
N SER A 41 5.74 -10.68 -9.82
CA SER A 41 6.46 -11.13 -11.02
C SER A 41 7.92 -11.53 -10.76
N MET A 42 8.53 -10.98 -9.70
CA MET A 42 9.87 -11.34 -9.23
C MET A 42 9.87 -12.50 -8.22
N GLY A 43 8.70 -13.06 -7.90
CA GLY A 43 8.55 -14.16 -6.93
C GLY A 43 8.40 -13.74 -5.48
N TRP A 44 8.11 -12.46 -5.21
CA TRP A 44 7.81 -11.98 -3.86
C TRP A 44 6.36 -12.34 -3.50
N SER A 45 6.07 -12.53 -2.22
CA SER A 45 4.71 -12.64 -1.71
C SER A 45 4.15 -11.27 -1.31
N ILE A 46 2.83 -11.15 -1.29
CA ILE A 46 2.13 -9.98 -0.75
C ILE A 46 1.62 -10.32 0.64
N ALA A 47 1.89 -9.46 1.62
CA ALA A 47 1.36 -9.59 2.98
C ALA A 47 0.56 -8.34 3.38
N GLU A 48 -0.54 -8.57 4.09
CA GLU A 48 -1.39 -7.52 4.63
C GLU A 48 -1.46 -7.66 6.16
N GLY A 49 -1.76 -6.56 6.83
CA GLY A 49 -1.96 -6.56 8.27
C GLY A 49 -2.92 -5.46 8.71
N PRO A 50 -3.25 -5.41 9.99
CA PRO A 50 -4.28 -4.53 10.50
C PRO A 50 -3.89 -3.05 10.39
N GLU A 51 -4.90 -2.17 10.26
CA GLU A 51 -4.71 -0.71 10.26
C GLU A 51 -4.59 -0.16 11.69
N VAL A 52 -5.33 -0.75 12.64
CA VAL A 52 -5.13 -0.54 14.08
C VAL A 52 -4.09 -1.55 14.56
N GLU A 53 -2.96 -1.07 15.04
CA GLU A 53 -1.80 -1.87 15.39
C GLU A 53 -1.37 -1.64 16.84
N HIS A 54 -0.75 -2.66 17.45
CA HIS A 54 -0.14 -2.52 18.77
C HIS A 54 1.17 -1.76 18.66
N GLU A 55 1.41 -0.83 19.60
CA GLU A 55 2.58 0.06 19.62
C GLU A 55 3.92 -0.70 19.51
N TRP A 56 3.97 -1.91 20.08
CA TRP A 56 5.11 -2.80 19.95
C TRP A 56 5.46 -3.17 18.51
N PHE A 57 4.47 -3.47 17.66
CA PHE A 57 4.71 -3.80 16.26
C PHE A 57 5.03 -2.56 15.41
N ASP A 58 4.40 -1.41 15.71
CA ASP A 58 4.63 -0.15 14.98
C ASP A 58 5.95 0.53 15.35
N PHE A 59 6.52 0.25 16.52
CA PHE A 59 7.71 0.96 16.99
C PHE A 59 8.77 0.05 17.63
N ASP A 60 8.46 -0.64 18.74
CA ASP A 60 9.50 -1.34 19.53
C ASP A 60 10.22 -2.41 18.71
N ALA A 61 9.45 -3.22 17.97
CA ALA A 61 9.97 -4.28 17.09
C ALA A 61 10.83 -3.74 15.93
N LEU A 62 10.69 -2.45 15.61
CA LEU A 62 11.39 -1.75 14.54
C LEU A 62 12.52 -0.85 15.07
N ASN A 63 12.91 -1.04 16.33
CA ASN A 63 14.04 -0.35 16.97
C ASN A 63 13.82 1.17 17.15
N PHE A 64 12.58 1.58 17.44
CA PHE A 64 12.28 2.92 17.91
C PHE A 64 12.42 2.99 19.43
N ASP A 65 13.17 3.98 19.92
CA ASP A 65 13.30 4.22 21.35
C ASP A 65 12.01 4.81 21.94
N ALA A 66 11.82 4.65 23.26
CA ALA A 66 10.61 5.11 23.95
C ALA A 66 10.32 6.62 23.78
N ASP A 67 11.38 7.43 23.73
CA ASP A 67 11.29 8.89 23.59
C ASP A 67 11.40 9.37 22.12
N HIS A 68 11.29 8.46 21.14
CA HIS A 68 11.43 8.81 19.73
C HIS A 68 10.32 9.79 19.30
N PRO A 69 10.63 10.88 18.58
CA PRO A 69 9.64 11.89 18.18
C PRO A 69 8.41 11.33 17.46
N ALA A 70 8.58 10.34 16.59
CA ALA A 70 7.47 9.69 15.90
C ALA A 70 6.43 9.04 16.85
N ARG A 71 6.81 8.70 18.08
CA ARG A 71 5.86 8.20 19.10
C ARG A 71 5.05 9.30 19.76
N GLN A 72 5.32 10.56 19.47
CA GLN A 72 4.57 11.66 20.06
C GLN A 72 3.18 11.77 19.42
N MET A 73 2.19 12.25 20.18
CA MET A 73 0.80 12.42 19.72
C MET A 73 0.67 13.44 18.58
N GLN A 74 1.70 14.23 18.33
CA GLN A 74 1.82 15.18 17.23
C GLN A 74 2.00 14.49 15.87
N ASP A 75 2.50 13.26 15.84
CA ASP A 75 2.80 12.50 14.62
C ASP A 75 1.96 11.22 14.47
N THR A 76 1.51 10.65 15.59
CA THR A 76 0.81 9.34 15.64
C THR A 76 -0.58 9.44 16.25
N PHE A 77 -1.56 8.83 15.60
CA PHE A 77 -2.90 8.67 16.16
C PHE A 77 -2.95 7.49 17.15
N TYR A 78 -3.03 7.82 18.44
CA TYR A 78 -3.25 6.85 19.51
C TYR A 78 -4.73 6.55 19.72
N ILE A 79 -5.04 5.30 20.02
CA ILE A 79 -6.39 4.87 20.37
C ILE A 79 -6.62 5.10 21.86
N ASP A 80 -7.70 5.80 22.18
CA ASP A 80 -8.12 6.02 23.57
C ASP A 80 -8.48 4.68 24.23
N GLY A 81 -7.85 4.39 25.39
CA GLY A 81 -8.12 3.19 26.18
C GLY A 81 -9.59 3.03 26.55
N ALA A 82 -10.28 4.13 26.86
CA ALA A 82 -11.71 4.08 27.21
C ALA A 82 -12.57 3.57 26.04
N SER A 83 -12.17 3.84 24.79
CA SER A 83 -12.90 3.41 23.59
C SER A 83 -12.85 1.89 23.35
N VAL A 84 -11.86 1.22 23.92
CA VAL A 84 -11.62 -0.23 23.76
C VAL A 84 -11.76 -1.01 25.08
N GLY A 85 -12.31 -0.37 26.12
CA GLY A 85 -12.60 -1.02 27.40
C GLY A 85 -11.39 -1.21 28.31
N ALA A 86 -10.31 -0.45 28.12
CA ALA A 86 -9.21 -0.41 29.08
C ALA A 86 -9.66 0.22 30.41
N ALA A 87 -8.98 -0.13 31.50
CA ALA A 87 -9.23 0.47 32.81
C ALA A 87 -8.94 1.99 32.78
N GLU A 88 -9.67 2.75 33.59
CA GLU A 88 -9.51 4.21 33.65
C GLU A 88 -8.04 4.60 33.94
N GLY A 89 -7.49 5.46 33.08
CA GLY A 89 -6.09 5.90 33.16
C GLY A 89 -5.06 4.91 32.61
N GLN A 90 -5.46 3.79 32.01
CA GLN A 90 -4.55 2.86 31.32
C GLN A 90 -4.54 3.11 29.81
N PRO A 91 -3.37 3.10 29.15
CA PRO A 91 -3.27 3.21 27.71
C PRO A 91 -3.80 1.94 27.03
N ALA A 92 -4.33 2.08 25.81
CA ALA A 92 -4.65 0.93 24.96
C ALA A 92 -3.40 0.24 24.40
N ASN A 93 -2.26 0.95 24.34
CA ASN A 93 -1.06 0.59 23.56
C ASN A 93 -1.40 0.26 22.09
N LEU A 94 -2.41 0.95 21.56
CA LEU A 94 -2.90 0.80 20.19
C LEU A 94 -2.77 2.13 19.45
N VAL A 95 -2.37 2.05 18.20
CA VAL A 95 -2.21 3.18 17.28
C VAL A 95 -2.88 2.86 15.95
N LEU A 96 -3.23 3.89 15.17
CA LEU A 96 -3.35 3.70 13.73
C LEU A 96 -1.93 3.64 13.16
N ARG A 97 -1.58 2.56 12.46
CA ARG A 97 -0.21 2.33 12.00
C ARG A 97 0.32 3.50 11.18
N THR A 98 1.56 3.90 11.47
CA THR A 98 2.20 5.04 10.79
C THR A 98 2.88 4.65 9.47
N HIS A 99 3.07 3.35 9.28
CA HIS A 99 3.70 2.72 8.13
C HIS A 99 3.28 1.24 8.02
N THR A 100 3.67 0.56 6.94
CA THR A 100 3.37 -0.87 6.69
C THR A 100 4.43 -1.84 7.21
N SER A 101 5.55 -1.35 7.74
CA SER A 101 6.58 -2.12 8.44
C SER A 101 6.09 -3.09 9.55
N PRO A 102 5.00 -2.85 10.30
CA PRO A 102 4.52 -3.78 11.34
C PRO A 102 4.13 -5.14 10.74
N VAL A 103 3.64 -5.12 9.49
CA VAL A 103 3.31 -6.33 8.73
C VAL A 103 4.57 -7.17 8.49
N GLN A 104 5.71 -6.53 8.22
CA GLN A 104 7.00 -7.21 8.05
C GLN A 104 7.45 -7.89 9.34
N ALA A 105 7.32 -7.20 10.49
CA ALA A 105 7.63 -7.78 11.80
C ALA A 105 6.76 -9.01 12.11
N ARG A 106 5.45 -8.93 11.81
CA ARG A 106 4.53 -10.08 11.93
C ARG A 106 4.95 -11.25 11.06
N VAL A 107 5.26 -11.00 9.78
CA VAL A 107 5.76 -12.03 8.86
C VAL A 107 7.04 -12.68 9.39
N MET A 108 7.98 -11.90 9.92
CA MET A 108 9.23 -12.42 10.49
C MET A 108 9.04 -13.25 11.76
N LEU A 109 7.96 -13.06 12.52
CA LEU A 109 7.63 -13.90 13.68
C LEU A 109 6.97 -15.22 13.26
N GLU A 110 6.23 -15.22 12.16
CA GLU A 110 5.46 -16.39 11.69
C GLU A 110 6.26 -17.27 10.72
N GLN A 111 7.24 -16.70 10.01
CA GLN A 111 7.94 -17.35 8.91
C GLN A 111 9.46 -17.26 9.08
N GLN A 112 10.16 -18.31 8.65
CA GLN A 112 11.63 -18.36 8.66
C GLN A 112 12.20 -17.91 7.31
N PRO A 113 13.39 -17.27 7.28
CA PRO A 113 14.08 -16.96 6.03
C PRO A 113 14.31 -18.19 5.13
N PRO A 114 14.30 -18.03 3.80
CA PRO A 114 14.26 -16.75 3.06
C PRO A 114 12.88 -16.09 3.02
N LEU A 115 12.83 -14.78 3.21
CA LEU A 115 11.63 -13.94 3.12
C LEU A 115 11.79 -12.91 2.01
N TYR A 116 10.81 -12.81 1.12
CA TYR A 116 10.69 -11.77 0.09
C TYR A 116 9.24 -11.35 0.04
N VAL A 117 8.90 -10.26 0.73
CA VAL A 117 7.51 -9.85 0.95
C VAL A 117 7.34 -8.37 0.65
N ALA A 118 6.26 -8.02 -0.04
CA ALA A 118 5.80 -6.66 -0.20
C ALA A 118 4.50 -6.46 0.60
N CYS A 119 4.40 -5.32 1.28
CA CYS A 119 3.33 -4.99 2.21
C CYS A 119 2.62 -3.73 1.73
N PRO A 120 1.62 -3.82 0.85
CA PRO A 120 0.76 -2.70 0.51
C PRO A 120 -0.19 -2.39 1.67
N GLY A 121 -0.55 -1.12 1.86
CA GLY A 121 -1.55 -0.79 2.85
C GLY A 121 -1.79 0.69 3.07
N LYS A 122 -2.97 0.97 3.63
CA LYS A 122 -3.32 2.29 4.16
C LYS A 122 -2.56 2.58 5.45
N VAL A 123 -2.08 3.80 5.61
CA VAL A 123 -1.32 4.28 6.77
C VAL A 123 -1.78 5.68 7.15
N PHE A 124 -1.43 6.11 8.36
CA PHE A 124 -2.00 7.30 8.98
C PHE A 124 -0.91 8.19 9.58
N ARG A 125 -1.06 9.51 9.42
CA ARG A 125 -0.25 10.55 10.07
C ARG A 125 -1.13 11.73 10.44
N SER A 126 -0.77 12.44 11.50
CA SER A 126 -1.46 13.67 11.94
C SER A 126 -1.07 14.91 11.13
N ASP A 127 -0.91 14.74 9.81
CA ASP A 127 -0.67 15.82 8.87
C ASP A 127 -2.01 16.51 8.52
N GLU A 128 -2.00 17.84 8.44
CA GLU A 128 -3.15 18.60 7.94
C GLU A 128 -3.37 18.32 6.45
N LEU A 129 -4.63 18.22 6.04
CA LEU A 129 -4.98 17.97 4.64
C LEU A 129 -4.72 19.23 3.80
N ASP A 130 -3.79 19.13 2.85
CA ASP A 130 -3.51 20.16 1.86
C ASP A 130 -3.26 19.57 0.46
N ALA A 131 -2.71 20.35 -0.47
CA ALA A 131 -2.48 19.90 -1.85
C ALA A 131 -1.41 18.79 -1.99
N THR A 132 -0.58 18.60 -0.98
CA THR A 132 0.58 17.70 -0.95
C THR A 132 0.63 16.76 0.25
N HIS A 133 -0.20 17.01 1.27
CA HIS A 133 -0.29 16.21 2.49
C HIS A 133 -1.70 15.68 2.69
N THR A 134 -1.80 14.44 3.15
CA THR A 134 -3.07 13.82 3.57
C THR A 134 -2.83 13.00 4.82
N PRO A 135 -3.71 13.08 5.84
CA PRO A 135 -3.58 12.29 7.06
C PRO A 135 -3.76 10.80 6.83
N VAL A 136 -4.35 10.41 5.69
CA VAL A 136 -4.57 9.03 5.27
C VAL A 136 -3.99 8.84 3.88
N PHE A 137 -3.02 7.94 3.75
CA PHE A 137 -2.38 7.61 2.49
C PHE A 137 -2.06 6.13 2.40
N HIS A 138 -1.44 5.72 1.29
CA HIS A 138 -1.07 4.33 1.05
C HIS A 138 0.44 4.22 0.87
N GLN A 139 1.02 3.17 1.43
CA GLN A 139 2.40 2.79 1.24
C GLN A 139 2.47 1.38 0.67
N VAL A 140 3.58 1.10 0.00
CA VAL A 140 4.00 -0.26 -0.32
C VAL A 140 5.45 -0.37 0.11
N GLU A 141 5.71 -1.17 1.13
CA GLU A 141 7.06 -1.46 1.58
C GLU A 141 7.50 -2.87 1.17
N GLY A 142 8.80 -3.09 1.03
CA GLY A 142 9.36 -4.40 0.71
C GLY A 142 10.41 -4.83 1.73
N LEU A 143 10.34 -6.08 2.15
CA LEU A 143 11.34 -6.74 3.00
C LEU A 143 11.92 -7.97 2.27
N ALA A 144 13.25 -7.99 2.15
CA ALA A 144 14.00 -9.15 1.72
C ALA A 144 14.99 -9.59 2.82
N VAL A 145 14.86 -10.84 3.29
CA VAL A 145 15.74 -11.45 4.29
C VAL A 145 16.22 -12.80 3.76
N ASP A 146 17.50 -12.90 3.42
CA ASP A 146 18.11 -14.12 2.91
C ASP A 146 19.62 -14.09 3.15
N LYS A 147 20.26 -15.27 3.10
CA LYS A 147 21.71 -15.42 3.22
C LYS A 147 22.39 -14.81 2.00
N GLY A 148 23.37 -13.95 2.24
CA GLY A 148 24.16 -13.33 1.18
C GLY A 148 23.49 -12.14 0.51
N LEU A 149 22.38 -11.61 1.06
CA LEU A 149 21.87 -10.32 0.62
C LEU A 149 22.90 -9.21 0.85
N THR A 150 23.00 -8.31 -0.13
CA THR A 150 23.88 -7.15 -0.09
C THR A 150 23.13 -5.92 -0.61
N MET A 151 23.68 -4.73 -0.39
CA MET A 151 23.14 -3.49 -0.93
C MET A 151 23.04 -3.49 -2.47
N ALA A 152 23.85 -4.31 -3.17
CA ALA A 152 23.74 -4.46 -4.61
C ALA A 152 22.39 -5.09 -5.01
N HIS A 153 21.83 -6.00 -4.21
CA HIS A 153 20.51 -6.58 -4.46
C HIS A 153 19.40 -5.57 -4.23
N LEU A 154 19.48 -4.76 -3.15
CA LEU A 154 18.52 -3.68 -2.92
C LEU A 154 18.51 -2.70 -4.09
N LYS A 155 19.71 -2.24 -4.52
CA LYS A 155 19.82 -1.38 -5.70
C LYS A 155 19.22 -2.05 -6.93
N GLY A 156 19.54 -3.33 -7.15
CA GLY A 156 18.99 -4.10 -8.26
C GLY A 156 17.47 -4.08 -8.29
N VAL A 157 16.80 -4.33 -7.16
CA VAL A 157 15.34 -4.29 -7.06
C VAL A 157 14.79 -2.89 -7.35
N LEU A 158 15.37 -1.84 -6.76
CA LEU A 158 14.95 -0.46 -6.99
C LEU A 158 15.14 -0.01 -8.45
N ASP A 159 16.25 -0.41 -9.08
CA ASP A 159 16.53 -0.14 -10.50
C ASP A 159 15.49 -0.82 -11.41
N HIS A 160 15.10 -2.07 -11.11
CA HIS A 160 14.06 -2.77 -11.87
C HIS A 160 12.69 -2.16 -11.64
N PHE A 161 12.39 -1.77 -10.40
CA PHE A 161 11.13 -1.12 -10.05
C PHE A 161 10.97 0.21 -10.79
N ALA A 162 12.00 1.06 -10.79
CA ALA A 162 11.99 2.33 -11.50
C ALA A 162 11.76 2.13 -13.01
N LYS A 163 12.37 1.12 -13.63
CA LYS A 163 12.16 0.82 -15.04
C LYS A 163 10.78 0.26 -15.35
N ALA A 164 10.21 -0.53 -14.44
CA ALA A 164 8.85 -1.06 -14.58
C ALA A 164 7.81 0.07 -14.52
N MET A 165 7.96 1.01 -13.57
CA MET A 165 7.00 2.10 -13.36
C MET A 165 7.16 3.27 -14.34
N PHE A 166 8.39 3.59 -14.74
CA PHE A 166 8.70 4.81 -15.52
C PHE A 166 9.28 4.53 -16.91
N GLY A 167 9.42 3.25 -17.29
CA GLY A 167 9.91 2.82 -18.59
C GLY A 167 11.42 2.52 -18.64
N PRO A 168 11.90 1.90 -19.73
CA PRO A 168 13.25 1.32 -19.82
C PRO A 168 14.39 2.35 -19.70
N GLU A 169 14.11 3.62 -19.97
CA GLU A 169 15.07 4.73 -19.92
C GLU A 169 15.23 5.36 -18.52
N ALA A 170 14.49 4.87 -17.52
CA ALA A 170 14.58 5.36 -16.15
C ALA A 170 16.01 5.22 -15.59
N ARG A 171 16.49 6.26 -14.88
CA ARG A 171 17.83 6.31 -14.29
C ARG A 171 17.74 6.37 -12.75
N THR A 172 18.60 5.60 -12.10
CA THR A 172 18.68 5.40 -10.65
C THR A 172 20.11 5.48 -10.14
#